data_AF-A0A2R6B659-F1
#
_entry.id   AF-A0A2R6B659-F1
#
_cell.length_a   1.000
_cell.length_b   1.000
_cell.length_c   1.000
_cell.angle_alpha   90.00
_cell.angle_beta   90.00
_cell.angle_gamma   90.00
#
_symmetry.space_group_name_H-M   'P 1'
#
loop_
_entity.id
_entity.type
_entity.pdbx_description
1 polymer ?
#
loop_
_entity_poly.entity_id
_entity_poly.type
_entity_poly.pdbx_seq_one_letter_code
_entity_poly.pdbx_strand_id
1 'polypeptide(L)'
;MTPLTLGFYALILLGIVDFLAWLILLYRFEAGFRRAPKLPRQYIDQPTRRVAAVVAARNEEETIAECIRSLLSQTCINSVIVVDDASTDKTYEEAKKFASDDRVHVLRLGGNGAGKAEACYFGVGHTDADWLLFVDADTRLKPGFVSRALVFAEEKRLDALSVVGQLRCPSFWDKVSTPFLFGLLNSFIRLDYVCDRGRKSAYFYGSFILIKRDAYMKIGGHRAVKDDIVEDRALGSLAKKSGLNICIAQAPDSVSAEWAPGFRSNLKAMQRVIAPSINRRVGLGSAFSFALTALFFIPLLLTTLSLSGLTQTLTPINTIGAFLGVSSLVLVAALSVRSAQRIGSNPLYSLLFILPEAVFSYALWSSIHKVLRGKPIVWRNRAYVYTRRAN
;
A
#
# COMPACT_ATOMS: atom_id res chain seq x y z
N MET A 1 49.08 0.78 4.27
CA MET A 1 47.74 0.74 4.90
C MET A 1 47.41 -0.69 5.27
N THR A 2 46.87 -0.94 6.46
CA THR A 2 46.43 -2.30 6.82
C THR A 2 45.11 -2.63 6.09
N PRO A 3 44.78 -3.92 5.88
CA PRO A 3 43.49 -4.33 5.32
C PRO A 3 42.29 -3.75 6.09
N LEU A 4 42.44 -3.60 7.42
CA LEU A 4 41.44 -2.98 8.29
C LEU A 4 41.21 -1.51 7.94
N THR A 5 42.28 -0.74 7.76
CA THR A 5 42.20 0.68 7.36
C THR A 5 41.53 0.82 5.99
N LEU A 6 41.93 -0.02 5.02
CA LEU A 6 41.32 -0.02 3.68
C LEU A 6 39.82 -0.34 3.72
N GLY A 7 39.43 -1.36 4.52
CA GLY A 7 38.03 -1.72 4.73
C GLY A 7 37.21 -0.59 5.36
N PHE A 8 37.79 0.15 6.30
CA PHE A 8 37.11 1.28 6.92
C PHE A 8 36.89 2.45 5.95
N TYR A 9 37.86 2.77 5.09
CA TYR A 9 37.63 3.75 4.02
C TYR A 9 36.53 3.32 3.04
N ALA A 10 36.49 2.03 2.67
CA ALA A 10 35.40 1.51 1.85
C ALA A 10 34.04 1.67 2.54
N LEU A 11 33.96 1.43 3.86
CA LEU A 11 32.75 1.63 4.64
C LEU A 11 32.32 3.10 4.70
N ILE A 12 33.26 4.04 4.77
CA ILE A 12 32.97 5.48 4.69
C ILE A 12 32.36 5.84 3.34
N LEU A 13 32.92 5.34 2.23
CA LEU A 13 32.36 5.55 0.89
C LEU A 13 30.94 4.99 0.79
N LEU A 14 30.71 3.79 1.33
CA LEU A 14 29.37 3.21 1.43
C LEU A 14 28.45 4.07 2.29
N GLY A 15 28.95 4.63 3.40
CA GLY A 15 28.21 5.56 4.27
C GLY A 15 27.80 6.86 3.57
N ILE A 16 28.62 7.39 2.66
CA ILE A 16 28.26 8.55 1.83
C ILE A 16 27.11 8.18 0.87
N VAL A 17 27.23 7.04 0.18
CA VAL A 17 26.18 6.55 -0.73
C VAL A 17 24.88 6.31 0.02
N ASP A 18 24.96 5.70 1.20
CA ASP A 18 23.84 5.43 2.10
C ASP A 18 23.13 6.71 2.55
N PHE A 19 23.89 7.68 3.07
CA PHE A 19 23.37 8.99 3.47
C PHE A 19 22.64 9.69 2.32
N LEU A 20 23.26 9.73 1.13
CA LEU A 20 22.64 10.31 -0.06
C LEU A 20 21.38 9.55 -0.49
N ALA A 21 21.39 8.22 -0.39
CA ALA A 21 20.22 7.40 -0.71
C ALA A 21 19.05 7.73 0.22
N TRP A 22 19.27 7.80 1.54
CA TRP A 22 18.23 8.18 2.50
C TRP A 22 17.72 9.60 2.29
N LEU A 23 18.61 10.55 2.00
CA LEU A 23 18.24 11.93 1.69
C LEU A 23 17.35 11.99 0.44
N ILE A 24 17.70 11.25 -0.61
CA ILE A 24 16.91 11.15 -1.85
C ILE A 24 15.57 10.48 -1.57
N LEU A 25 15.52 9.40 -0.79
CA LEU A 25 14.27 8.70 -0.46
C LEU A 25 13.32 9.62 0.31
N LEU A 26 13.82 10.32 1.34
CA LEU A 26 13.03 11.29 2.08
C LEU A 26 12.53 12.45 1.20
N TYR A 27 13.41 13.01 0.36
CA TYR A 27 13.01 14.05 -0.60
C TYR A 27 11.92 13.56 -1.55
N ARG A 28 12.07 12.34 -2.10
CA ARG A 28 11.11 11.77 -3.04
C ARG A 28 9.75 11.53 -2.40
N PHE A 29 9.74 11.02 -1.16
CA PHE A 29 8.53 10.87 -0.37
C PHE A 29 7.81 12.21 -0.20
N GLU A 30 8.50 13.23 0.31
CA GLU A 30 7.91 14.55 0.52
C GLU A 30 7.47 15.22 -0.77
N ALA A 31 8.27 15.13 -1.82
CA ALA A 31 7.92 15.67 -3.13
C ALA A 31 6.66 14.99 -3.69
N GLY A 32 6.53 13.67 -3.52
CA GLY A 32 5.35 12.92 -3.94
C GLY A 32 4.08 13.40 -3.24
N PHE A 33 4.10 13.54 -1.92
CA PHE A 33 2.96 14.03 -1.15
C PHE A 33 2.69 15.53 -1.34
N ARG A 34 3.71 16.35 -1.56
CA ARG A 34 3.50 17.79 -1.80
C ARG A 34 2.86 18.06 -3.16
N ARG A 35 3.19 17.24 -4.17
CA ARG A 35 2.70 17.40 -5.55
C ARG A 35 1.42 16.63 -5.84
N ALA A 36 1.13 15.56 -5.09
CA ALA A 36 -0.14 14.85 -5.24
C ALA A 36 -1.31 15.78 -4.88
N PRO A 37 -2.40 15.78 -5.68
CA PRO A 37 -3.54 16.64 -5.40
C PRO A 37 -4.19 16.29 -4.05
N LYS A 38 -4.78 17.29 -3.42
CA LYS A 38 -5.65 17.11 -2.25
C LYS A 38 -7.09 17.28 -2.70
N LEU A 39 -7.97 16.43 -2.19
CA LEU A 39 -9.40 16.61 -2.43
C LEU A 39 -9.91 17.87 -1.73
N PRO A 40 -10.78 18.67 -2.38
CA PRO A 40 -11.38 19.83 -1.75
C PRO A 40 -12.20 19.43 -0.53
N ARG A 41 -12.24 20.31 0.47
CA ARG A 41 -13.03 20.11 1.71
C ARG A 41 -14.50 20.51 1.56
N GLN A 42 -14.84 21.28 0.54
CA GLN A 42 -16.19 21.79 0.35
C GLN A 42 -17.18 20.66 0.05
N TYR A 43 -18.28 20.66 0.79
CA TYR A 43 -19.43 19.81 0.51
C TYR A 43 -20.15 20.39 -0.70
N ILE A 44 -20.42 19.53 -1.69
CA ILE A 44 -21.25 19.87 -2.85
C ILE A 44 -22.41 18.89 -2.82
N ASP A 45 -23.62 19.44 -2.91
CA ASP A 45 -24.81 18.63 -2.85
C ASP A 45 -24.99 17.83 -4.14
N GLN A 46 -25.32 16.55 -3.96
CA GLN A 46 -25.71 15.53 -4.94
C GLN A 46 -25.16 15.70 -6.37
N PRO A 47 -24.01 15.07 -6.70
CA PRO A 47 -23.62 14.90 -8.09
C PRO A 47 -24.70 14.13 -8.86
N THR A 48 -24.93 14.50 -10.11
CA THR A 48 -26.02 13.94 -10.95
C THR A 48 -25.80 12.49 -11.36
N ARG A 49 -24.62 11.92 -11.08
CA ARG A 49 -24.23 10.56 -11.50
C ARG A 49 -24.48 9.53 -10.42
N ARG A 50 -24.94 8.37 -10.87
CA ARG A 50 -25.22 7.20 -10.04
C ARG A 50 -23.90 6.51 -9.65
N VAL A 51 -23.67 6.29 -8.36
CA VAL A 51 -22.52 5.51 -7.85
C VAL A 51 -23.00 4.22 -7.20
N ALA A 52 -22.41 3.10 -7.59
CA ALA A 52 -22.55 1.83 -6.91
C ALA A 52 -21.28 1.47 -6.14
N ALA A 53 -21.40 1.21 -4.85
CA ALA A 53 -20.31 0.69 -4.04
C ALA A 53 -20.29 -0.83 -4.12
N VAL A 54 -19.14 -1.41 -4.39
CA VAL A 54 -18.91 -2.86 -4.44
C VAL A 54 -17.88 -3.23 -3.38
N VAL A 55 -18.29 -4.11 -2.45
CA VAL A 55 -17.49 -4.55 -1.31
C VAL A 55 -17.29 -6.06 -1.41
N ALA A 56 -16.06 -6.49 -1.66
CA ALA A 56 -15.70 -7.90 -1.54
C ALA A 56 -15.34 -8.20 -0.08
N ALA A 57 -15.97 -9.21 0.51
CA ALA A 57 -15.78 -9.55 1.92
C ALA A 57 -15.38 -11.04 2.07
N ARG A 58 -14.39 -11.30 2.92
CA ARG A 58 -14.02 -12.67 3.31
C ARG A 58 -13.43 -12.66 4.72
N ASN A 59 -14.19 -13.18 5.68
CA ASN A 59 -13.84 -13.20 7.10
C ASN A 59 -13.55 -11.78 7.66
N GLU A 60 -14.57 -10.94 7.60
CA GLU A 60 -14.60 -9.51 7.95
C GLU A 60 -15.73 -9.20 8.94
N GLU A 61 -16.12 -10.15 9.80
CA GLU A 61 -17.26 -9.98 10.73
C GLU A 61 -17.12 -8.78 11.67
N GLU A 62 -15.89 -8.40 12.03
CA GLU A 62 -15.60 -7.27 12.92
C GLU A 62 -15.74 -5.91 12.21
N THR A 63 -15.61 -5.86 10.89
CA THR A 63 -15.40 -4.61 10.14
C THR A 63 -16.52 -4.28 9.16
N ILE A 64 -17.21 -5.30 8.61
CA ILE A 64 -18.16 -5.17 7.51
C ILE A 64 -19.36 -4.27 7.85
N ALA A 65 -19.90 -4.38 9.06
CA ALA A 65 -21.10 -3.64 9.46
C ALA A 65 -20.86 -2.12 9.45
N GLU A 66 -19.73 -1.67 9.97
CA GLU A 66 -19.37 -0.25 9.97
C GLU A 66 -18.94 0.23 8.58
N CYS A 67 -18.39 -0.64 7.72
CA CYS A 67 -18.14 -0.32 6.32
C CYS A 67 -19.45 0.01 5.60
N ILE A 68 -20.45 -0.87 5.68
CA ILE A 68 -21.78 -0.67 5.09
C ILE A 68 -22.43 0.61 5.62
N ARG A 69 -22.44 0.84 6.94
CA ARG A 69 -22.95 2.10 7.52
C ARG A 69 -22.28 3.34 6.92
N SER A 70 -20.96 3.30 6.74
CA SER A 70 -20.23 4.44 6.17
C SER A 70 -20.58 4.70 4.70
N LEU A 71 -20.89 3.65 3.93
CA LEU A 71 -21.37 3.76 2.56
C LEU A 71 -22.80 4.29 2.49
N LEU A 72 -23.70 3.79 3.35
CA LEU A 72 -25.09 4.26 3.41
C LEU A 72 -25.22 5.74 3.83
N SER A 73 -24.21 6.29 4.50
CA SER A 73 -24.10 7.71 4.84
C SER A 73 -23.70 8.62 3.65
N GLN A 74 -23.41 8.04 2.48
CA GLN A 74 -23.07 8.79 1.28
C GLN A 74 -24.31 9.03 0.43
N THR A 75 -24.63 10.29 0.17
CA THR A 75 -25.84 10.68 -0.57
C THR A 75 -25.84 10.29 -2.04
N CYS A 76 -24.67 10.18 -2.67
CA CYS A 76 -24.53 9.78 -4.08
C CYS A 76 -24.46 8.26 -4.32
N ILE A 77 -24.39 7.45 -3.26
CA ILE A 77 -24.41 5.99 -3.38
C ILE A 77 -25.87 5.52 -3.43
N ASN A 78 -26.24 4.93 -4.57
CA ASN A 78 -27.58 4.38 -4.77
C ASN A 78 -27.66 2.87 -4.54
N SER A 79 -26.52 2.18 -4.54
CA SER A 79 -26.44 0.75 -4.34
C SER A 79 -25.15 0.39 -3.62
N VAL A 80 -25.25 -0.49 -2.63
CA VAL A 80 -24.15 -1.08 -1.87
C VAL A 80 -24.23 -2.58 -2.07
N ILE A 81 -23.32 -3.09 -2.88
CA ILE A 81 -23.27 -4.50 -3.28
C ILE A 81 -22.17 -5.17 -2.48
N VAL A 82 -22.56 -5.95 -1.48
CA VAL A 82 -21.65 -6.73 -0.65
C VAL A 82 -21.58 -8.14 -1.23
N VAL A 83 -20.39 -8.60 -1.56
CA VAL A 83 -20.17 -9.95 -2.11
C VAL A 83 -19.33 -10.76 -1.13
N ASP A 84 -19.97 -11.71 -0.46
CA ASP A 84 -19.33 -12.68 0.44
C ASP A 84 -18.58 -13.76 -0.38
N ASP A 85 -17.25 -13.78 -0.27
CA ASP A 85 -16.35 -14.74 -0.95
C ASP A 85 -16.13 -15.99 -0.09
N ALA A 86 -17.23 -16.66 0.26
CA ALA A 86 -17.28 -17.87 1.07
C ALA A 86 -16.62 -17.70 2.46
N SER A 87 -17.10 -16.73 3.24
CA SER A 87 -16.66 -16.55 4.62
C SER A 87 -17.06 -17.74 5.51
N THR A 88 -16.22 -18.02 6.51
CA THR A 88 -16.44 -19.08 7.52
C THR A 88 -16.88 -18.52 8.87
N ASP A 89 -16.84 -17.19 9.03
CA ASP A 89 -17.28 -16.46 10.22
C ASP A 89 -18.66 -15.81 9.99
N LYS A 90 -19.06 -14.84 10.82
CA LYS A 90 -20.38 -14.19 10.73
C LYS A 90 -20.47 -13.09 9.67
N THR A 91 -19.47 -12.89 8.81
CA THR A 91 -19.41 -11.78 7.82
C THR A 91 -20.71 -11.60 7.04
N TYR A 92 -21.23 -12.68 6.46
CA TYR A 92 -22.45 -12.63 5.65
C TYR A 92 -23.68 -12.27 6.47
N GLU A 93 -23.81 -12.83 7.68
CA GLU A 93 -24.94 -12.55 8.56
C GLU A 93 -24.90 -11.09 9.06
N GLU A 94 -23.71 -10.57 9.37
CA GLU A 94 -23.54 -9.16 9.72
C GLU A 94 -23.90 -8.22 8.55
N ALA A 95 -23.55 -8.58 7.32
CA ALA A 95 -23.95 -7.81 6.14
C ALA A 95 -25.47 -7.89 5.90
N LYS A 96 -26.08 -9.06 6.08
CA LYS A 96 -27.52 -9.30 5.83
C LYS A 96 -28.43 -8.48 6.75
N LYS A 97 -27.96 -8.07 7.93
CA LYS A 97 -28.70 -7.14 8.81
C LYS A 97 -29.05 -5.80 8.16
N PHE A 98 -28.33 -5.41 7.10
CA PHE A 98 -28.57 -4.17 6.36
C PHE A 98 -29.47 -4.35 5.13
N ALA A 99 -29.91 -5.58 4.81
CA ALA A 99 -30.70 -5.87 3.62
C ALA A 99 -32.14 -5.30 3.65
N SER A 100 -32.56 -4.69 4.77
CA SER A 100 -33.82 -3.94 4.84
C SER A 100 -33.73 -2.54 4.22
N ASP A 101 -32.52 -2.02 3.95
CA ASP A 101 -32.33 -0.82 3.13
C ASP A 101 -32.27 -1.26 1.66
N ASP A 102 -33.19 -0.76 0.84
CA ASP A 102 -33.34 -1.16 -0.57
C ASP A 102 -32.07 -0.93 -1.42
N ARG A 103 -31.15 -0.10 -0.94
CA ARG A 103 -29.85 0.13 -1.59
C ARG A 103 -28.87 -1.02 -1.34
N VAL A 104 -29.09 -1.89 -0.35
CA VAL A 104 -28.12 -2.91 0.05
C VAL A 104 -28.45 -4.25 -0.58
N HIS A 105 -27.51 -4.76 -1.37
CA HIS A 105 -27.59 -6.07 -1.99
C HIS A 105 -26.48 -6.96 -1.43
N VAL A 106 -26.85 -7.98 -0.66
CA VAL A 106 -25.90 -8.94 -0.09
C VAL A 106 -25.92 -10.22 -0.91
N LEU A 107 -24.82 -10.45 -1.63
CA LEU A 107 -24.60 -11.58 -2.50
C LEU A 107 -23.56 -12.53 -1.90
N ARG A 108 -23.56 -13.77 -2.35
CA ARG A 108 -22.62 -14.80 -1.89
C ARG A 108 -22.11 -15.60 -3.08
N LEU A 109 -20.79 -15.77 -3.16
CA LEU A 109 -20.17 -16.67 -4.11
C LEU A 109 -20.29 -18.12 -3.61
N GLY A 110 -20.60 -19.04 -4.52
CA GLY A 110 -20.67 -20.47 -4.22
C GLY A 110 -19.30 -21.12 -4.02
N GLY A 111 -19.31 -22.36 -3.53
CA GLY A 111 -18.12 -23.18 -3.35
C GLY A 111 -17.15 -22.60 -2.30
N ASN A 112 -15.84 -22.66 -2.60
CA ASN A 112 -14.77 -22.19 -1.70
C ASN A 112 -14.42 -20.70 -1.87
N GLY A 113 -15.26 -19.96 -2.62
CA GLY A 113 -15.00 -18.60 -3.07
C GLY A 113 -14.02 -18.55 -4.24
N ALA A 114 -14.08 -17.47 -5.02
CA ALA A 114 -13.26 -17.26 -6.22
C ALA A 114 -12.25 -16.11 -6.07
N GLY A 115 -12.40 -15.25 -5.05
CA GLY A 115 -11.40 -14.28 -4.61
C GLY A 115 -11.89 -12.87 -4.78
N LYS A 116 -11.18 -11.91 -4.16
CA LYS A 116 -11.56 -10.50 -4.18
C LYS A 116 -11.83 -10.00 -5.60
N ALA A 117 -10.96 -10.32 -6.55
CA ALA A 117 -11.14 -9.91 -7.94
C ALA A 117 -12.44 -10.44 -8.58
N GLU A 118 -12.75 -11.72 -8.38
CA GLU A 118 -13.99 -12.31 -8.91
C GLU A 118 -15.21 -11.79 -8.16
N ALA A 119 -15.13 -11.61 -6.84
CA ALA A 119 -16.20 -11.02 -6.03
C ALA A 119 -16.53 -9.59 -6.49
N CYS A 120 -15.51 -8.75 -6.72
CA CYS A 120 -15.69 -7.42 -7.28
C CYS A 120 -16.33 -7.48 -8.68
N TYR A 121 -15.86 -8.36 -9.56
CA TYR A 121 -16.41 -8.50 -10.91
C TYR A 121 -17.87 -8.98 -10.91
N PHE A 122 -18.18 -9.98 -10.07
CA PHE A 122 -19.54 -10.48 -9.87
C PHE A 122 -20.49 -9.41 -9.34
N GLY A 123 -20.04 -8.61 -8.37
CA GLY A 123 -20.81 -7.49 -7.82
C GLY A 123 -21.16 -6.43 -8.87
N VAL A 124 -20.23 -6.11 -9.78
CA VAL A 124 -20.48 -5.14 -10.87
C VAL A 124 -21.61 -5.59 -11.80
N GLY A 125 -21.83 -6.90 -11.95
CA GLY A 125 -22.93 -7.46 -12.75
C GLY A 125 -24.33 -7.19 -12.17
N HIS A 126 -24.42 -6.71 -10.93
CA HIS A 126 -25.69 -6.47 -10.22
C HIS A 126 -26.02 -4.98 -10.10
N THR A 127 -25.40 -4.14 -10.93
CA THR A 127 -25.65 -2.69 -10.94
C THR A 127 -25.44 -2.12 -12.34
N ASP A 128 -26.16 -1.06 -12.66
CA ASP A 128 -26.07 -0.27 -13.89
C ASP A 128 -25.53 1.16 -13.65
N ALA A 129 -25.06 1.48 -12.43
CA ALA A 129 -24.55 2.81 -12.06
C ALA A 129 -23.40 3.30 -12.96
N ASP A 130 -23.33 4.60 -13.23
CA ASP A 130 -22.33 5.24 -14.10
C ASP A 130 -20.90 5.09 -13.55
N TRP A 131 -20.78 5.14 -12.23
CA TRP A 131 -19.52 5.02 -11.51
C TRP A 131 -19.56 3.83 -10.54
N LEU A 132 -18.43 3.14 -10.48
CA LEU A 132 -18.19 2.01 -9.59
C LEU A 132 -17.20 2.47 -8.52
N LEU A 133 -17.56 2.29 -7.26
CA LEU A 133 -16.71 2.51 -6.11
C LEU A 133 -16.35 1.16 -5.49
N PHE A 134 -15.10 0.74 -5.62
CA PHE A 134 -14.59 -0.42 -4.87
C PHE A 134 -13.97 0.05 -3.56
N VAL A 135 -14.35 -0.62 -2.47
CA VAL A 135 -13.75 -0.42 -1.15
C VAL A 135 -13.48 -1.77 -0.48
N ASP A 136 -12.46 -1.83 0.36
CA ASP A 136 -12.22 -2.97 1.23
C ASP A 136 -13.26 -3.00 2.37
N ALA A 137 -13.63 -4.19 2.84
CA ALA A 137 -14.62 -4.39 3.90
C ALA A 137 -14.24 -3.75 5.26
N ASP A 138 -12.98 -3.34 5.42
CA ASP A 138 -12.44 -2.64 6.59
C ASP A 138 -12.35 -1.12 6.41
N THR A 139 -12.86 -0.60 5.29
CA THR A 139 -12.84 0.83 4.97
C THR A 139 -13.98 1.57 5.67
N ARG A 140 -13.69 2.77 6.14
CA ARG A 140 -14.64 3.77 6.66
C ARG A 140 -14.50 5.06 5.88
N LEU A 141 -15.62 5.59 5.41
CA LEU A 141 -15.70 6.89 4.74
C LEU A 141 -16.44 7.90 5.62
N LYS A 142 -15.95 9.14 5.68
CA LYS A 142 -16.72 10.25 6.29
C LYS A 142 -17.92 10.63 5.43
N PRO A 143 -19.02 11.11 6.03
CA PRO A 143 -20.19 11.56 5.27
C PRO A 143 -19.85 12.57 4.16
N GLY A 144 -20.53 12.43 3.02
CA GLY A 144 -20.38 13.28 1.83
C GLY A 144 -19.02 13.19 1.12
N PHE A 145 -18.14 12.25 1.50
CA PHE A 145 -16.82 12.12 0.88
C PHE A 145 -16.88 11.66 -0.58
N VAL A 146 -17.75 10.69 -0.88
CA VAL A 146 -17.84 10.12 -2.23
C VAL A 146 -18.30 11.18 -3.24
N SER A 147 -19.21 12.06 -2.84
CA SER A 147 -19.66 13.19 -3.67
C SER A 147 -18.50 14.12 -4.03
N ARG A 148 -17.64 14.46 -3.07
CA ARG A 148 -16.45 15.30 -3.31
C ARG A 148 -15.44 14.61 -4.23
N ALA A 149 -15.25 13.30 -4.04
CA ALA A 149 -14.36 12.50 -4.87
C ALA A 149 -14.85 12.42 -6.32
N LEU A 150 -16.16 12.26 -6.51
CA LEU A 150 -16.80 12.24 -7.81
C LEU A 150 -16.67 13.59 -8.53
N VAL A 151 -17.02 14.70 -7.89
CA VAL A 151 -16.88 16.05 -8.49
C VAL A 151 -15.42 16.31 -8.87
N PHE A 152 -14.47 16.01 -8.00
CA PHE A 152 -13.05 16.16 -8.31
C PHE A 152 -12.64 15.33 -9.54
N ALA A 153 -13.13 14.09 -9.64
CA ALA A 153 -12.86 13.23 -10.78
C ALA A 153 -13.45 13.79 -12.07
N GLU A 154 -14.66 14.34 -12.03
CA GLU A 154 -15.32 14.97 -13.18
C GLU A 154 -14.61 16.26 -13.64
N GLU A 155 -14.30 17.17 -12.71
CA GLU A 155 -13.56 18.41 -12.99
C GLU A 155 -12.19 18.15 -13.63
N LYS A 156 -11.49 17.12 -13.14
CA LYS A 156 -10.19 16.68 -13.67
C LYS A 156 -10.30 15.74 -14.88
N ARG A 157 -11.53 15.47 -15.35
CA ARG A 157 -11.83 14.54 -16.45
C ARG A 157 -11.14 13.19 -16.27
N LEU A 158 -11.12 12.68 -15.05
CA LEU A 158 -10.56 11.38 -14.72
C LEU A 158 -11.51 10.27 -15.16
N ASP A 159 -10.92 9.14 -15.52
CA ASP A 159 -11.61 7.87 -15.73
C ASP A 159 -11.61 7.04 -14.45
N ALA A 160 -10.57 7.20 -13.62
CA ALA A 160 -10.51 6.61 -12.29
C ALA A 160 -9.78 7.52 -11.29
N LEU A 161 -10.23 7.47 -10.04
CA LEU A 161 -9.65 8.14 -8.89
C LEU A 161 -9.47 7.12 -7.76
N SER A 162 -8.26 7.06 -7.23
CA SER A 162 -8.01 6.42 -5.93
C SER A 162 -7.55 7.46 -4.94
N VAL A 163 -7.61 7.14 -3.64
CA VAL A 163 -7.22 8.09 -2.60
C VAL A 163 -6.33 7.44 -1.56
N VAL A 164 -5.38 8.23 -1.05
CA VAL A 164 -4.59 7.87 0.11
C VAL A 164 -5.24 8.47 1.36
N GLY A 165 -5.76 7.59 2.21
CA GLY A 165 -6.40 7.93 3.49
C GLY A 165 -5.50 7.62 4.69
N GLN A 166 -6.12 7.57 5.87
CA GLN A 166 -5.51 7.04 7.08
C GLN A 166 -5.44 5.51 7.05
N LEU A 167 -4.43 4.98 7.73
CA LEU A 167 -4.25 3.55 7.89
C LEU A 167 -4.26 3.22 9.39
N ARG A 168 -5.36 2.62 9.83
CA ARG A 168 -5.57 2.23 11.23
C ARG A 168 -4.61 1.09 11.55
N CYS A 169 -3.71 1.36 12.50
CA CYS A 169 -2.72 0.42 13.00
C CYS A 169 -3.06 0.10 14.47
N PRO A 170 -3.98 -0.84 14.76
CA PRO A 170 -4.42 -1.11 16.12
C PRO A 170 -3.33 -1.76 17.01
N SER A 171 -2.45 -2.59 16.44
CA SER A 171 -1.47 -3.37 17.21
C SER A 171 -0.18 -2.59 17.53
N PHE A 172 0.82 -3.26 18.11
CA PHE A 172 2.17 -2.70 18.24
C PHE A 172 2.94 -2.77 16.92
N TRP A 173 2.89 -3.93 16.26
CA TRP A 173 3.76 -4.23 15.12
C TRP A 173 3.40 -3.46 13.86
N ASP A 174 2.12 -3.19 13.61
CA ASP A 174 1.67 -2.28 12.56
C ASP A 174 2.08 -0.82 12.84
N LYS A 175 1.98 -0.32 14.07
CA LYS A 175 2.46 1.04 14.43
C LYS A 175 3.95 1.22 14.16
N VAL A 176 4.75 0.17 14.38
CA VAL A 176 6.20 0.19 14.18
C VAL A 176 6.59 0.00 12.71
N SER A 177 5.97 -0.95 12.01
CA SER A 177 6.43 -1.38 10.68
C SER A 177 5.70 -0.76 9.50
N THR A 178 4.43 -0.44 9.65
CA THR A 178 3.60 0.07 8.56
C THR A 178 4.03 1.47 8.13
N PRO A 179 4.33 2.45 9.03
CA PRO A 179 4.84 3.75 8.61
C PRO A 179 6.12 3.65 7.78
N PHE A 180 7.08 2.83 8.22
CA PHE A 180 8.33 2.61 7.50
C PHE A 180 8.09 2.02 6.11
N LEU A 181 7.30 0.94 6.02
CA LEU A 181 6.93 0.31 4.75
C LEU A 181 6.25 1.30 3.81
N PHE A 182 5.26 2.04 4.32
CA PHE A 182 4.51 3.02 3.56
C PHE A 182 5.41 4.14 3.04
N GLY A 183 6.31 4.65 3.88
CA GLY A 183 7.32 5.64 3.50
C GLY A 183 8.19 5.15 2.38
N LEU A 184 8.82 4.00 2.57
CA LEU A 184 9.74 3.40 1.59
C LEU A 184 9.05 3.13 0.24
N LEU A 185 7.84 2.55 0.25
CA LEU A 185 7.09 2.29 -0.98
C LEU A 185 6.74 3.58 -1.73
N ASN A 186 6.28 4.62 -1.03
CA ASN A 186 5.95 5.91 -1.66
C ASN A 186 7.18 6.75 -2.04
N SER A 187 8.36 6.44 -1.51
CA SER A 187 9.64 6.97 -2.01
C SER A 187 9.99 6.37 -3.39
N PHE A 188 9.78 5.07 -3.58
CA PHE A 188 10.03 4.41 -4.86
C PHE A 188 8.96 4.72 -5.90
N ILE A 189 7.69 4.56 -5.53
CA ILE A 189 6.52 4.77 -6.38
C ILE A 189 5.75 5.98 -5.85
N ARG A 190 6.09 7.16 -6.37
CA ARG A 190 5.50 8.42 -5.91
C ARG A 190 4.04 8.54 -6.34
N LEU A 191 3.21 9.06 -5.44
CA LEU A 191 1.79 9.33 -5.68
C LEU A 191 1.55 10.24 -6.90
N ASP A 192 2.34 11.31 -7.05
CA ASP A 192 2.18 12.30 -8.13
C ASP A 192 2.45 11.72 -9.52
N TYR A 193 3.25 10.65 -9.63
CA TYR A 193 3.51 9.98 -10.91
C TYR A 193 2.27 9.25 -11.45
N VAL A 194 1.33 8.87 -10.59
CA VAL A 194 0.11 8.19 -11.03
C VAL A 194 -0.78 9.16 -11.82
N CYS A 195 -0.77 10.45 -11.46
CA CYS A 195 -1.53 11.50 -12.15
C CYS A 195 -0.85 12.01 -13.44
N ASP A 196 0.45 11.75 -13.63
CA ASP A 196 1.22 12.18 -14.80
C ASP A 196 1.08 11.18 -15.97
N ARG A 197 0.47 11.61 -17.08
CA ARG A 197 0.25 10.76 -18.27
C ARG A 197 1.55 10.33 -18.96
N GLY A 198 2.65 11.07 -18.80
CA GLY A 198 3.97 10.71 -19.36
C GLY A 198 4.70 9.60 -18.58
N ARG A 199 4.19 9.21 -17.41
CA ARG A 199 4.78 8.18 -16.55
C ARG A 199 4.04 6.85 -16.69
N LYS A 200 4.81 5.75 -16.57
CA LYS A 200 4.29 4.38 -16.64
C LYS A 200 3.86 3.81 -15.27
N SER A 201 4.24 4.47 -14.18
CA SER A 201 3.95 4.02 -12.82
C SER A 201 2.49 4.29 -12.47
N ALA A 202 1.78 3.24 -12.06
CA ALA A 202 0.39 3.33 -11.64
C ALA A 202 0.01 2.16 -10.74
N TYR A 203 -0.87 2.46 -9.79
CA TYR A 203 -1.47 1.55 -8.83
C TYR A 203 -2.71 2.24 -8.25
N PHE A 204 -3.56 1.48 -7.56
CA PHE A 204 -4.62 2.02 -6.72
C PHE A 204 -4.42 1.57 -5.27
N TYR A 205 -5.10 2.25 -4.35
CA TYR A 205 -5.33 1.75 -3.00
C TYR A 205 -6.68 1.03 -2.97
N GLY A 206 -6.69 -0.26 -2.59
CA GLY A 206 -7.90 -1.07 -2.47
C GLY A 206 -9.01 -0.48 -1.60
N SER A 207 -8.64 0.35 -0.61
CA SER A 207 -9.58 1.06 0.26
C SER A 207 -10.46 2.08 -0.46
N PHE A 208 -10.09 2.52 -1.67
CA PHE A 208 -10.92 3.43 -2.45
C PHE A 208 -10.50 3.44 -3.92
N ILE A 209 -11.34 2.88 -4.79
CA ILE A 209 -11.18 2.93 -6.24
C ILE A 209 -12.51 3.37 -6.85
N LEU A 210 -12.60 4.64 -7.24
CA LEU A 210 -13.73 5.20 -7.96
C LEU A 210 -13.40 5.21 -9.46
N ILE A 211 -14.15 4.47 -10.27
CA ILE A 211 -13.88 4.32 -11.71
C ILE A 211 -15.18 4.37 -12.52
N LYS A 212 -15.14 5.02 -13.69
CA LYS A 212 -16.28 5.01 -14.62
C LYS A 212 -16.54 3.57 -15.08
N ARG A 213 -17.82 3.18 -15.18
CA ARG A 213 -18.19 1.85 -15.66
C ARG A 213 -17.56 1.53 -17.01
N ASP A 214 -17.69 2.41 -18.00
CA ASP A 214 -17.15 2.15 -19.34
C ASP A 214 -15.62 1.97 -19.34
N ALA A 215 -14.93 2.75 -18.50
CA ALA A 215 -13.48 2.62 -18.33
C ALA A 215 -13.10 1.28 -17.65
N TYR A 216 -13.86 0.87 -16.63
CA TYR A 216 -13.69 -0.43 -15.97
C TYR A 216 -13.91 -1.59 -16.94
N MET A 217 -14.99 -1.54 -17.73
CA MET A 217 -15.31 -2.57 -18.73
C MET A 217 -14.27 -2.61 -19.85
N LYS A 218 -13.80 -1.45 -20.33
CA LYS A 218 -12.76 -1.34 -21.36
C LYS A 218 -11.47 -2.08 -20.98
N ILE A 219 -11.10 -2.07 -19.69
CA ILE A 219 -9.89 -2.74 -19.21
C ILE A 219 -10.14 -4.18 -18.76
N GLY A 220 -11.35 -4.73 -18.95
CA GLY A 220 -11.73 -6.07 -18.51
C GLY A 220 -11.96 -6.21 -16.99
N GLY A 221 -11.96 -5.09 -16.26
CA GLY A 221 -12.22 -5.03 -14.83
C GLY A 221 -11.29 -5.87 -13.95
N HIS A 222 -11.76 -6.22 -12.76
CA HIS A 222 -11.01 -7.05 -11.82
C HIS A 222 -10.71 -8.46 -12.36
N ARG A 223 -11.54 -8.99 -13.27
CA ARG A 223 -11.33 -10.30 -13.87
C ARG A 223 -10.03 -10.37 -14.66
N ALA A 224 -9.59 -9.26 -15.27
CA ALA A 224 -8.32 -9.16 -15.98
C ALA A 224 -7.09 -9.26 -15.07
N VAL A 225 -7.25 -9.11 -13.76
CA VAL A 225 -6.18 -9.13 -12.75
C VAL A 225 -6.43 -10.18 -11.66
N LYS A 226 -7.28 -11.17 -11.91
CA LYS A 226 -7.68 -12.19 -10.93
C LYS A 226 -6.54 -13.05 -10.38
N ASP A 227 -5.47 -13.21 -11.17
CA ASP A 227 -4.31 -14.03 -10.83
C ASP A 227 -3.21 -13.22 -10.10
N ASP A 228 -3.39 -11.90 -9.97
CA ASP A 228 -2.47 -11.02 -9.24
C ASP A 228 -2.84 -10.98 -7.75
N ILE A 229 -1.88 -11.28 -6.86
CA ILE A 229 -2.07 -11.19 -5.40
C ILE A 229 -2.26 -9.74 -4.89
N VAL A 230 -1.84 -8.76 -5.69
CA VAL A 230 -1.97 -7.31 -5.44
C VAL A 230 -2.79 -6.74 -6.58
N GLU A 231 -4.08 -7.07 -6.58
CA GLU A 231 -5.01 -6.82 -7.67
C GLU A 231 -5.25 -5.33 -7.91
N ASP A 232 -5.24 -4.52 -6.85
CA ASP A 232 -5.40 -3.05 -6.92
C ASP A 232 -4.23 -2.36 -7.66
N ARG A 233 -3.00 -2.78 -7.38
CA ARG A 233 -1.80 -2.37 -8.12
C ARG A 233 -1.89 -2.82 -9.58
N ALA A 234 -2.29 -4.07 -9.82
CA ALA A 234 -2.39 -4.62 -11.17
C ALA A 234 -3.45 -3.86 -11.99
N LEU A 235 -4.61 -3.59 -11.40
CA LEU A 235 -5.71 -2.84 -12.01
C LEU A 235 -5.28 -1.40 -12.36
N GLY A 236 -4.61 -0.71 -11.43
CA GLY A 236 -4.07 0.63 -11.69
C GLY A 236 -3.03 0.64 -12.82
N SER A 237 -2.14 -0.36 -12.86
CA SER A 237 -1.17 -0.52 -13.94
C SER A 237 -1.85 -0.78 -15.29
N LEU A 238 -2.89 -1.61 -15.31
CA LEU A 238 -3.67 -1.92 -16.51
C LEU A 238 -4.43 -0.69 -17.02
N ALA A 239 -5.06 0.06 -16.12
CA ALA A 239 -5.74 1.32 -16.44
C ALA A 239 -4.79 2.31 -17.13
N LYS A 240 -3.61 2.54 -16.55
CA LYS A 240 -2.60 3.45 -17.11
C LYS A 240 -2.09 2.99 -18.48
N LYS A 241 -1.82 1.68 -18.64
CA LYS A 241 -1.38 1.11 -19.92
C LYS A 241 -2.45 1.20 -21.01
N SER A 242 -3.72 1.19 -20.62
CA SER A 242 -4.87 1.31 -21.53
C SER A 242 -5.21 2.77 -21.88
N GLY A 243 -4.36 3.72 -21.46
CA GLY A 243 -4.50 5.15 -21.75
C GLY A 243 -5.55 5.85 -20.90
N LEU A 244 -6.04 5.24 -19.81
CA LEU A 244 -7.03 5.87 -18.94
C LEU A 244 -6.41 7.04 -18.15
N ASN A 245 -7.21 8.08 -17.95
CA ASN A 245 -6.83 9.22 -17.13
C ASN A 245 -7.06 8.91 -15.65
N ILE A 246 -6.01 8.49 -14.95
CA ILE A 246 -6.11 8.09 -13.55
C ILE A 246 -5.31 9.02 -12.65
N CYS A 247 -5.70 9.13 -11.38
CA CYS A 247 -4.96 9.88 -10.39
C CYS A 247 -5.15 9.31 -8.98
N ILE A 248 -4.17 9.58 -8.10
CA ILE A 248 -4.31 9.37 -6.66
C ILE A 248 -4.31 10.73 -5.96
N ALA A 249 -5.37 10.98 -5.19
CA ALA A 249 -5.49 12.19 -4.37
C ALA A 249 -5.31 11.89 -2.88
N GLN A 250 -4.94 12.90 -2.10
CA GLN A 250 -4.85 12.81 -0.65
C GLN A 250 -6.21 13.08 0.01
N ALA A 251 -6.62 12.21 0.93
CA ALA A 251 -7.85 12.33 1.72
C ALA A 251 -7.68 11.82 3.17
N PRO A 252 -6.64 12.27 3.91
CA PRO A 252 -6.32 11.72 5.24
C PRO A 252 -7.46 11.88 6.24
N ASP A 253 -8.27 12.94 6.11
CA ASP A 253 -9.35 13.21 7.07
C ASP A 253 -10.68 12.54 6.69
N SER A 254 -10.77 11.80 5.58
CA SER A 254 -12.06 11.32 5.04
C SER A 254 -12.14 9.83 4.73
N VAL A 255 -11.01 9.15 4.59
CA VAL A 255 -10.94 7.71 4.36
C VAL A 255 -10.02 7.10 5.40
N SER A 256 -10.45 6.02 6.02
CA SER A 256 -9.57 5.18 6.83
C SER A 256 -9.82 3.71 6.52
N ALA A 257 -8.77 2.91 6.48
CA ALA A 257 -8.87 1.46 6.36
C ALA A 257 -7.98 0.81 7.43
N GLU A 258 -8.22 -0.45 7.75
CA GLU A 258 -7.35 -1.19 8.65
C GLU A 258 -6.16 -1.77 7.89
N TRP A 259 -4.98 -1.78 8.53
CA TRP A 259 -3.88 -2.61 8.02
C TRP A 259 -3.93 -4.01 8.64
N ALA A 260 -3.10 -4.92 8.15
CA ALA A 260 -2.93 -6.26 8.71
C ALA A 260 -2.43 -6.22 10.17
N PRO A 261 -3.29 -6.46 11.18
CA PRO A 261 -2.94 -6.22 12.57
C PRO A 261 -2.11 -7.38 13.14
N GLY A 262 -1.10 -7.06 13.95
CA GLY A 262 -0.20 -8.02 14.59
C GLY A 262 0.96 -8.51 13.72
N PHE A 263 1.98 -9.10 14.36
CA PHE A 263 3.25 -9.45 13.72
C PHE A 263 3.12 -10.37 12.50
N ARG A 264 2.43 -11.51 12.67
CA ARG A 264 2.31 -12.53 11.61
C ARG A 264 1.50 -12.02 10.42
N SER A 265 0.43 -11.27 10.68
CA SER A 265 -0.42 -10.69 9.63
C SER A 265 0.35 -9.63 8.84
N ASN A 266 1.03 -8.73 9.56
CA ASN A 266 1.86 -7.69 8.96
C ASN A 266 2.99 -8.28 8.09
N LEU A 267 3.71 -9.28 8.58
CA LEU A 267 4.74 -9.98 7.81
C LEU A 267 4.18 -10.61 6.52
N LYS A 268 3.01 -11.27 6.58
CA LYS A 268 2.35 -11.81 5.39
C LYS A 268 1.95 -10.70 4.41
N ALA A 269 1.50 -9.55 4.92
CA ALA A 269 1.15 -8.38 4.09
C ALA A 269 2.38 -7.80 3.38
N MET A 270 3.53 -7.73 4.06
CA MET A 270 4.80 -7.35 3.44
C MET A 270 5.21 -8.33 2.34
N GLN A 271 5.20 -9.63 2.64
CA GLN A 271 5.53 -10.68 1.66
C GLN A 271 4.63 -10.64 0.42
N ARG A 272 3.34 -10.33 0.61
CA ARG A 272 2.37 -10.12 -0.49
C ARG A 272 2.82 -9.01 -1.45
N VAL A 273 3.32 -7.88 -0.93
CA VAL A 273 3.74 -6.74 -1.75
C VAL A 273 5.11 -6.97 -2.39
N ILE A 274 6.02 -7.65 -1.67
CA ILE A 274 7.42 -7.87 -2.08
C ILE A 274 7.53 -8.98 -3.15
N ALA A 275 6.92 -10.14 -2.92
CA ALA A 275 7.15 -11.34 -3.72
C ALA A 275 6.87 -11.19 -5.23
N PRO A 276 5.79 -10.51 -5.68
CA PRO A 276 5.54 -10.31 -7.12
C PRO A 276 6.69 -9.59 -7.83
N SER A 277 7.33 -8.64 -7.15
CA SER A 277 8.42 -7.84 -7.74
C SER A 277 9.69 -8.67 -7.91
N ILE A 278 9.99 -9.56 -6.95
CA ILE A 278 11.12 -10.49 -7.02
C ILE A 278 10.89 -11.53 -8.11
N ASN A 279 9.69 -12.13 -8.17
CA ASN A 279 9.40 -13.22 -9.09
C ASN A 279 9.60 -12.84 -10.57
N ARG A 280 9.35 -11.58 -10.95
CA ARG A 280 9.52 -11.11 -12.33
C ARG A 280 10.96 -11.25 -12.82
N ARG A 281 11.95 -11.01 -11.95
CA ARG A 281 13.39 -11.06 -12.26
C ARG A 281 14.15 -11.41 -10.98
N VAL A 282 14.24 -12.70 -10.65
CA VAL A 282 14.77 -13.14 -9.35
C VAL A 282 16.19 -12.63 -9.09
N GLY A 283 17.10 -12.69 -10.07
CA GLY A 283 18.47 -12.16 -9.91
C GLY A 283 18.50 -10.67 -9.55
N LEU A 284 17.73 -9.85 -10.30
CA LEU A 284 17.61 -8.42 -10.02
C LEU A 284 16.90 -8.15 -8.68
N GLY A 285 15.88 -8.94 -8.35
CA GLY A 285 15.16 -8.86 -7.08
C GLY A 285 16.04 -9.22 -5.88
N SER A 286 16.91 -10.22 -6.02
CA SER A 286 17.90 -10.61 -5.00
C SER A 286 18.96 -9.52 -4.82
N ALA A 287 19.52 -8.99 -5.90
CA ALA A 287 20.48 -7.87 -5.83
C ALA A 287 19.86 -6.63 -5.18
N PHE A 288 18.63 -6.29 -5.56
CA PHE A 288 17.88 -5.18 -4.95
C PHE A 288 17.60 -5.41 -3.45
N SER A 289 17.25 -6.64 -3.06
CA SER A 289 17.02 -6.98 -1.65
C SER A 289 18.31 -6.90 -0.83
N PHE A 290 19.44 -7.35 -1.39
CA PHE A 290 20.74 -7.18 -0.76
C PHE A 290 21.10 -5.71 -0.57
N ALA A 291 20.92 -4.89 -1.61
CA ALA A 291 21.17 -3.46 -1.55
C ALA A 291 20.29 -2.76 -0.50
N LEU A 292 19.01 -3.14 -0.39
CA LEU A 292 18.11 -2.61 0.66
C LEU A 292 18.53 -3.06 2.06
N THR A 293 18.86 -4.33 2.25
CA THR A 293 19.38 -4.81 3.54
C THR A 293 20.67 -4.07 3.91
N ALA A 294 21.59 -3.86 2.97
CA ALA A 294 22.79 -3.07 3.20
C ALA A 294 22.44 -1.62 3.61
N LEU A 295 21.52 -0.96 2.90
CA LEU A 295 21.04 0.40 3.19
C LEU A 295 20.46 0.56 4.61
N PHE A 296 19.91 -0.52 5.19
CA PHE A 296 19.38 -0.49 6.56
C PHE A 296 20.49 -0.65 7.60
N PHE A 297 21.46 -1.53 7.36
CA PHE A 297 22.45 -1.90 8.37
C PHE A 297 23.79 -1.16 8.27
N ILE A 298 24.11 -0.52 7.13
CA ILE A 298 25.31 0.32 6.97
C ILE A 298 25.35 1.46 8.00
N PRO A 299 24.27 2.24 8.25
CA PRO A 299 24.28 3.31 9.25
C PRO A 299 24.63 2.80 10.64
N LEU A 300 24.08 1.65 11.04
CA LEU A 300 24.32 1.04 12.34
C LEU A 300 25.76 0.54 12.46
N LEU A 301 26.25 -0.18 11.46
CA LEU A 301 27.62 -0.69 11.42
C LEU A 301 28.64 0.46 11.43
N LEU A 302 28.40 1.49 10.62
CA LEU A 302 29.30 2.63 10.52
C LEU A 302 29.33 3.45 11.82
N THR A 303 28.17 3.69 12.44
CA THR A 303 28.09 4.40 13.73
C THR A 303 28.81 3.63 14.83
N THR A 304 28.54 2.32 14.96
CA THR A 304 29.14 1.50 16.02
C THR A 304 30.65 1.38 15.88
N LEU A 305 31.17 1.11 14.68
CA LEU A 305 32.61 1.03 14.45
C LEU A 305 33.30 2.37 14.69
N SER A 306 32.71 3.48 14.22
CA SER A 306 33.28 4.82 14.39
C SER A 306 33.34 5.27 15.86
N LEU A 307 32.40 4.82 16.69
CA LEU A 307 32.36 5.15 18.13
C LEU A 307 33.14 4.16 19.01
N SER A 308 33.35 2.93 18.55
CA SER A 308 34.04 1.88 19.33
C SER A 308 35.52 2.15 19.63
N GLY A 309 36.15 3.08 18.91
CA GLY A 309 37.58 3.37 19.06
C GLY A 309 38.50 2.25 18.54
N LEU A 310 37.99 1.23 17.85
CA LEU A 310 38.80 0.17 17.23
C LEU A 310 39.74 0.69 16.12
N THR A 311 39.46 1.89 15.62
CA THR A 311 40.23 2.63 14.61
C THR A 311 40.88 3.89 15.22
N GLN A 312 41.39 3.79 16.44
CA GLN A 312 41.96 4.90 17.23
C GLN A 312 43.02 5.77 16.50
N THR A 313 43.69 5.23 15.48
CA THR A 313 44.67 5.96 14.65
C THR A 313 44.04 6.83 13.53
N LEU A 314 42.72 6.83 13.38
CA LEU A 314 41.98 7.51 12.30
C LEU A 314 40.97 8.53 12.83
N THR A 315 41.37 9.37 13.80
CA THR A 315 40.42 10.23 14.55
C THR A 315 39.53 11.13 13.67
N PRO A 316 39.99 11.81 12.60
CA PRO A 316 39.09 12.63 11.78
C PRO A 316 38.10 11.80 10.96
N ILE A 317 38.51 10.62 10.50
CA ILE A 317 37.67 9.74 9.67
C ILE A 317 36.60 9.06 10.52
N ASN A 318 36.91 8.73 11.78
CA ASN A 318 35.92 8.25 12.74
C ASN A 318 34.83 9.30 12.98
N THR A 319 35.19 10.58 13.09
CA THR A 319 34.21 11.66 13.22
C THR A 319 33.31 11.75 11.99
N ILE A 320 33.87 11.64 10.78
CA ILE A 320 33.09 11.61 9.53
C ILE A 320 32.16 10.40 9.50
N GLY A 321 32.66 9.21 9.86
CA GLY A 321 31.87 7.98 9.90
C GLY A 321 30.71 8.05 10.89
N ALA A 322 30.97 8.53 12.12
CA ALA A 322 29.94 8.73 13.12
C ALA A 322 28.89 9.75 12.64
N PHE A 323 29.32 10.86 12.03
CA PHE A 323 28.41 11.87 11.49
C PHE A 323 27.51 11.30 10.39
N LEU A 324 28.08 10.58 9.41
CA LEU A 324 27.34 9.95 8.31
C LEU A 324 26.37 8.88 8.84
N GLY A 325 26.82 8.02 9.74
CA GLY A 325 26.01 6.98 10.35
C GLY A 325 24.82 7.55 11.12
N VAL A 326 25.08 8.48 12.05
CA VAL A 326 24.04 9.11 12.87
C VAL A 326 23.06 9.90 12.00
N SER A 327 23.56 10.66 11.02
CA SER A 327 22.71 11.45 10.13
C SER A 327 21.83 10.56 9.25
N SER A 328 22.33 9.41 8.79
CA SER A 328 21.53 8.44 8.05
C SER A 328 20.44 7.84 8.93
N LEU A 329 20.75 7.43 10.16
CA LEU A 329 19.76 6.96 11.15
C LEU A 329 18.67 8.03 11.41
N VAL A 330 19.06 9.31 11.53
CA VAL A 330 18.11 10.42 11.68
C VAL A 330 17.21 10.57 10.45
N LEU A 331 17.75 10.40 9.23
CA LEU A 331 16.96 10.44 8.00
C LEU A 331 15.97 9.28 7.91
N VAL A 332 16.35 8.07 8.34
CA VAL A 332 15.41 6.92 8.43
C VAL A 332 14.27 7.24 9.40
N ALA A 333 14.62 7.68 10.61
CA ALA A 333 13.64 8.04 11.63
C ALA A 333 12.71 9.14 11.12
N ALA A 334 13.26 10.16 10.43
CA ALA A 334 12.49 11.23 9.82
C ALA A 334 11.52 10.69 8.76
N LEU A 335 11.96 9.82 7.84
CA LEU A 335 11.07 9.19 6.85
C LEU A 335 9.93 8.44 7.54
N SER A 336 10.22 7.65 8.56
CA SER A 336 9.21 6.87 9.28
C SER A 336 8.23 7.77 10.03
N VAL A 337 8.72 8.80 10.75
CA VAL A 337 7.88 9.79 11.46
C VAL A 337 6.97 10.54 10.49
N ARG A 338 7.52 11.03 9.38
CA ARG A 338 6.76 11.73 8.35
C ARG A 338 5.68 10.82 7.75
N SER A 339 6.02 9.56 7.52
CA SER A 339 5.07 8.55 7.03
C SER A 339 3.97 8.25 8.04
N ALA A 340 4.30 8.11 9.33
CA ALA A 340 3.33 7.90 10.40
C ALA A 340 2.31 9.04 10.46
N GLN A 341 2.77 10.28 10.39
CA GLN A 341 1.91 11.46 10.33
C GLN A 341 0.96 11.46 9.12
N ARG A 342 1.43 11.01 7.93
CA ARG A 342 0.59 10.95 6.72
C ARG A 342 -0.52 9.91 6.82
N ILE A 343 -0.26 8.78 7.49
CA ILE A 343 -1.24 7.70 7.63
C ILE A 343 -2.05 7.78 8.93
N GLY A 344 -1.83 8.78 9.77
CA GLY A 344 -2.53 8.94 11.06
C GLY A 344 -2.08 7.96 12.14
N SER A 345 -0.88 7.39 12.03
CA SER A 345 -0.28 6.56 13.08
C SER A 345 0.52 7.42 14.07
N ASN A 346 0.69 6.93 15.30
CA ASN A 346 1.46 7.63 16.33
C ASN A 346 2.97 7.65 15.94
N PRO A 347 3.58 8.84 15.74
CA PRO A 347 4.95 8.96 15.27
C PRO A 347 6.00 8.47 16.28
N LEU A 348 5.67 8.36 17.58
CA LEU A 348 6.63 7.90 18.59
C LEU A 348 7.12 6.47 18.33
N TYR A 349 6.28 5.62 17.74
CA TYR A 349 6.67 4.25 17.37
C TYR A 349 7.70 4.22 16.23
N SER A 350 7.82 5.30 15.45
CA SER A 350 8.84 5.43 14.40
C SER A 350 10.25 5.65 14.96
N LEU A 351 10.40 5.94 16.25
CA LEU A 351 11.72 5.98 16.90
C LEU A 351 12.33 4.58 17.06
N LEU A 352 11.52 3.53 16.92
CA LEU A 352 11.97 2.13 16.91
C LEU A 352 12.38 1.66 15.51
N PHE A 353 12.82 2.56 14.62
CA PHE A 353 13.05 2.33 13.18
C PHE A 353 14.01 1.17 12.83
N ILE A 354 14.86 0.75 13.77
CA ILE A 354 15.72 -0.44 13.61
C ILE A 354 14.90 -1.75 13.57
N LEU A 355 13.83 -1.85 14.38
CA LEU A 355 12.97 -3.03 14.41
C LEU A 355 12.27 -3.32 13.06
N PRO A 356 11.57 -2.35 12.42
CA PRO A 356 10.89 -2.60 11.16
C PRO A 356 11.85 -2.87 10.01
N GLU A 357 13.08 -2.35 10.03
CA GLU A 357 14.13 -2.68 9.07
C GLU A 357 14.55 -4.16 9.14
N ALA A 358 14.71 -4.70 10.35
CA ALA A 358 14.99 -6.11 10.55
C ALA A 358 13.82 -7.00 10.08
N VAL A 359 12.59 -6.62 10.43
CA VAL A 359 11.38 -7.33 9.97
C VAL A 359 11.24 -7.27 8.45
N PHE A 360 11.50 -6.12 7.84
CA PHE A 360 11.41 -5.94 6.40
C PHE A 360 12.53 -6.69 5.67
N SER A 361 13.76 -6.70 6.20
CA SER A 361 14.85 -7.54 5.69
C SER A 361 14.47 -9.02 5.73
N TYR A 362 13.93 -9.49 6.86
CA TYR A 362 13.42 -10.85 6.96
C TYR A 362 12.31 -11.12 5.93
N ALA A 363 11.38 -10.19 5.72
CA ALA A 363 10.33 -10.30 4.71
C ALA A 363 10.89 -10.41 3.29
N LEU A 364 11.93 -9.64 2.94
CA LEU A 364 12.64 -9.71 1.66
C LEU A 364 13.27 -11.10 1.46
N TRP A 365 14.12 -11.53 2.38
CA TRP A 365 14.86 -12.79 2.26
C TRP A 365 13.95 -14.03 2.31
N SER A 366 12.93 -14.01 3.19
CA SER A 366 11.93 -15.08 3.23
C SER A 366 11.08 -15.13 1.95
N SER A 367 10.78 -13.99 1.32
CA SER A 367 10.09 -13.96 0.02
C SER A 367 10.98 -14.52 -1.09
N ILE A 368 12.27 -14.15 -1.15
CA ILE A 368 13.25 -14.73 -2.09
C ILE A 368 13.29 -16.25 -1.93
N HIS A 369 13.46 -16.74 -0.70
CA HIS A 369 13.52 -18.16 -0.41
C HIS A 369 12.27 -18.89 -0.90
N LYS A 370 11.08 -18.34 -0.62
CA LYS A 370 9.81 -18.94 -1.07
C LYS A 370 9.70 -18.98 -2.59
N VAL A 371 10.01 -17.88 -3.28
CA VAL A 371 10.00 -17.79 -4.75
C VAL A 371 10.99 -18.78 -5.36
N LEU A 372 12.22 -18.86 -4.84
CA LEU A 372 13.23 -19.81 -5.33
C LEU A 372 12.85 -21.28 -5.13
N ARG A 373 12.10 -21.59 -4.06
CA ARG A 373 11.64 -22.95 -3.72
C ARG A 373 10.26 -23.27 -4.29
N GLY A 374 9.63 -22.38 -5.07
CA GLY A 374 8.27 -22.57 -5.56
C GLY A 374 7.21 -22.66 -4.45
N LYS A 375 7.50 -22.16 -3.24
CA LYS A 375 6.56 -22.18 -2.12
C LYS A 375 5.51 -21.08 -2.29
N PRO A 376 4.24 -21.34 -1.94
CA PRO A 376 3.20 -20.33 -2.06
C PRO A 376 3.40 -19.15 -1.10
N ILE A 377 2.99 -17.97 -1.55
CA ILE A 377 2.69 -16.83 -0.66
C ILE A 377 1.23 -16.96 -0.24
N VAL A 378 0.98 -17.03 1.07
CA VAL A 378 -0.37 -17.19 1.61
C VAL A 378 -0.92 -15.83 2.03
N TRP A 379 -2.08 -15.45 1.50
CA TRP A 379 -2.81 -14.24 1.84
C TRP A 379 -4.30 -14.53 2.02
N ARG A 380 -4.89 -14.12 3.16
CA ARG A 380 -6.31 -14.34 3.51
C ARG A 380 -6.79 -15.77 3.18
N ASN A 381 -6.03 -16.77 3.66
CA ASN A 381 -6.26 -18.21 3.46
C ASN A 381 -6.20 -18.72 2.01
N ARG A 382 -5.62 -17.95 1.08
CA ARG A 382 -5.35 -18.36 -0.30
C ARG A 382 -3.85 -18.46 -0.56
N ALA A 383 -3.45 -19.52 -1.25
CA ALA A 383 -2.07 -19.78 -1.62
C ALA A 383 -1.81 -19.31 -3.06
N TYR A 384 -0.86 -18.41 -3.24
CA TYR A 384 -0.44 -17.91 -4.54
C TYR A 384 0.94 -18.49 -4.87
N VAL A 385 0.98 -19.41 -5.83
CA VAL A 385 2.23 -20.03 -6.29
C VAL A 385 2.75 -19.26 -7.49
N TYR A 386 3.96 -18.72 -7.34
CA TYR A 386 4.67 -18.16 -8.47
C TYR A 386 5.42 -19.29 -9.18
N THR A 387 4.81 -19.87 -10.20
CA THR A 387 5.55 -20.70 -11.15
C THR A 387 6.56 -19.81 -11.86
N ARG A 388 7.83 -20.25 -11.97
CA ARG A 388 8.81 -19.56 -12.83
C ARG A 388 8.17 -19.47 -14.21
N ARG A 389 7.85 -18.27 -14.69
CA ARG A 389 7.65 -18.08 -16.11
C ARG A 389 8.99 -18.43 -16.75
N ALA A 390 9.02 -19.50 -17.53
CA ALA A 390 10.13 -19.78 -18.42
C ALA A 390 10.25 -18.55 -19.33
N ASN A 391 11.25 -17.72 -19.06
CA ASN A 391 11.73 -16.71 -19.98
C ASN A 391 12.97 -17.27 -20.64
#